data_AF-A0A136N2S3-F1
#
_entry.id   AF-A0A136N2S3-F1
#
_cell.length_a   1.000
_cell.length_b   1.000
_cell.length_c   1.000
_cell.angle_alpha   90.00
_cell.angle_beta   90.00
_cell.angle_gamma   90.00
#
_symmetry.space_group_name_H-M   'P 1'
#
loop_
_entity.id
_entity.type
_entity.pdbx_description
1 polymer ?
#
loop_
_entity_poly.entity_id
_entity_poly.type
_entity_poly.pdbx_seq_one_letter_code
_entity_poly.pdbx_strand_id
1 'polypeptide(L)'
;MARQPAEQWATRLGVILAVAGSAVGLGNFLRFPGLAAKYGGGAFMIPYFISLLLLGIPICWCEWTLGRYGGTRGFNSAPGIFRVLTHSGKSMYFGVLAIIVPLVIYMYYVFIESWCLAYAWYYLVGEMPSSTGIDTTPYIDFFARFVGMNENGFLLEAASARQWSSC
;
A
#
# COMPACT_ATOMS: atom_id res chain seq x y z
N MET A 1 -34.33 -17.68 7.73
CA MET A 1 -33.31 -16.88 7.04
C MET A 1 -32.86 -17.65 5.81
N ALA A 2 -33.17 -17.16 4.60
CA ALA A 2 -32.70 -17.79 3.37
C ALA A 2 -31.17 -17.70 3.31
N ARG A 3 -30.50 -18.86 3.13
CA ARG A 3 -29.05 -18.93 2.95
C ARG A 3 -28.74 -18.31 1.59
N GLN A 4 -28.21 -17.08 1.58
CA GLN A 4 -27.73 -16.47 0.33
C GLN A 4 -26.71 -17.42 -0.32
N PRO A 5 -26.81 -17.69 -1.63
CA PRO A 5 -25.80 -18.47 -2.32
C PRO A 5 -24.45 -17.76 -2.15
N ALA A 6 -23.42 -18.51 -1.77
CA ALA A 6 -22.08 -17.96 -1.68
C ALA A 6 -21.65 -17.47 -3.06
N GLU A 7 -21.30 -16.18 -3.17
CA GLU A 7 -20.73 -15.59 -4.37
C GLU A 7 -19.46 -16.38 -4.77
N GLN A 8 -19.49 -17.00 -5.95
CA GLN A 8 -18.37 -17.79 -6.47
C GLN A 8 -17.71 -17.04 -7.62
N TRP A 9 -16.39 -17.16 -7.69
CA TRP A 9 -15.62 -16.60 -8.79
C TRP A 9 -15.95 -17.30 -10.11
N ALA A 10 -16.25 -16.51 -11.14
CA ALA A 10 -16.62 -17.03 -12.46
C ALA A 10 -15.49 -17.83 -13.14
N THR A 11 -14.22 -17.47 -12.90
CA THR A 11 -13.07 -18.17 -13.48
C THR A 11 -11.88 -18.26 -12.53
N ARG A 12 -11.10 -19.34 -12.64
CA ARG A 12 -9.84 -19.52 -11.90
C ARG A 12 -8.81 -18.46 -12.28
N LEU A 13 -8.79 -18.05 -13.54
CA LEU A 13 -7.91 -16.98 -14.03
C LEU A 13 -8.25 -15.64 -13.35
N GLY A 14 -9.54 -15.31 -13.19
CA GLY A 14 -9.95 -14.11 -12.45
C GLY A 14 -9.42 -14.08 -11.02
N VAL A 15 -9.47 -15.22 -10.32
CA VAL A 15 -8.90 -15.34 -8.96
C VAL A 15 -7.38 -15.12 -8.97
N ILE A 16 -6.67 -15.78 -9.89
CA ILE A 16 -5.20 -15.68 -9.96
C ILE A 16 -4.78 -14.24 -10.25
N LEU A 17 -5.45 -13.56 -11.19
CA LEU A 17 -5.17 -12.16 -11.51
C LEU A 17 -5.48 -11.21 -10.35
N ALA A 18 -6.60 -11.41 -9.66
CA ALA A 18 -6.94 -10.60 -8.48
C ALA A 18 -5.91 -10.75 -7.35
N VAL A 19 -5.48 -11.99 -7.06
CA VAL A 19 -4.47 -12.27 -6.03
C VAL A 19 -3.10 -11.74 -6.47
N ALA A 20 -2.71 -11.94 -7.72
CA ALA A 20 -1.44 -11.45 -8.25
C ALA A 20 -1.37 -9.91 -8.22
N GLY A 21 -2.46 -9.22 -8.58
CA GLY A 21 -2.55 -7.77 -8.49
C GLY A 21 -2.41 -7.26 -7.05
N SER A 22 -2.98 -7.97 -6.07
CA SER A 22 -2.79 -7.61 -4.66
C SER A 22 -1.38 -7.91 -4.14
N ALA A 23 -0.67 -8.88 -4.71
CA ALA A 23 0.68 -9.24 -4.29
C ALA A 23 1.76 -8.31 -4.87
N VAL A 24 1.52 -7.77 -6.08
CA VAL A 24 2.47 -6.90 -6.77
C VAL A 24 2.12 -5.43 -6.48
N GLY A 25 2.84 -4.82 -5.55
CA GLY A 25 2.67 -3.41 -5.17
C GLY A 25 3.83 -2.50 -5.59
N LEU A 26 3.62 -1.19 -5.45
CA LEU A 26 4.61 -0.14 -5.72
C LEU A 26 5.92 -0.31 -4.93
N GLY A 27 5.81 -0.90 -3.72
CA GLY A 27 6.97 -1.28 -2.90
C GLY A 27 7.89 -2.31 -3.57
N ASN A 28 7.35 -3.24 -4.37
CA ASN A 28 8.17 -4.22 -5.11
C ASN A 28 8.96 -3.54 -6.25
N PHE A 29 8.45 -2.44 -6.81
CA PHE A 29 9.14 -1.71 -7.87
C PHE A 29 10.20 -0.74 -7.36
N LEU A 30 9.96 -0.06 -6.23
CA LEU A 30 10.89 0.97 -5.75
C LEU A 30 11.90 0.44 -4.72
N ARG A 31 11.45 -0.40 -3.77
CA ARG A 31 12.28 -0.81 -2.65
C ARG A 31 13.22 -1.95 -3.01
N PHE A 32 12.76 -2.91 -3.82
CA PHE A 32 13.56 -4.06 -4.24
C PHE A 32 14.84 -3.66 -5.00
N PRO A 33 14.78 -2.87 -6.10
CA PRO A 33 16.01 -2.48 -6.81
C PRO A 33 16.89 -1.55 -5.97
N GLY A 34 16.31 -0.69 -5.12
CA GLY A 34 17.08 0.16 -4.23
C GLY A 34 17.89 -0.63 -3.19
N LEU A 35 17.33 -1.71 -2.65
CA LEU A 35 18.05 -2.62 -1.75
C LEU A 35 19.05 -3.50 -2.52
N ALA A 36 18.66 -4.04 -3.68
CA ALA A 36 19.57 -4.82 -4.52
C ALA A 36 20.80 -4.00 -4.91
N ALA A 37 20.63 -2.75 -5.36
CA ALA A 37 21.74 -1.86 -5.71
C ALA A 37 22.69 -1.59 -4.53
N LYS A 38 22.15 -1.43 -3.31
CA LYS A 38 22.96 -1.18 -2.10
C LYS A 38 23.71 -2.42 -1.60
N TYR A 39 23.12 -3.62 -1.75
CA TYR A 39 23.64 -4.86 -1.17
C TYR A 39 24.31 -5.79 -2.20
N GLY A 40 24.98 -5.22 -3.21
CA GLY A 40 25.81 -6.00 -4.14
C GLY A 40 25.02 -6.69 -5.27
N GLY A 41 23.85 -6.16 -5.62
CA GLY A 41 23.05 -6.53 -6.79
C GLY A 41 22.66 -8.00 -6.79
N GLY A 42 23.40 -8.79 -7.56
CA GLY A 42 23.16 -10.23 -7.71
C GLY A 42 23.36 -11.04 -6.42
N ALA A 43 24.29 -10.63 -5.54
CA ALA A 43 24.53 -11.34 -4.27
C ALA A 43 23.33 -11.21 -3.30
N PHE A 44 22.58 -10.10 -3.37
CA PHE A 44 21.36 -9.88 -2.58
C PHE A 44 20.21 -10.83 -2.98
N MET A 45 20.22 -11.38 -4.20
CA MET A 45 19.17 -12.28 -4.67
C MET A 45 19.15 -13.61 -3.91
N ILE A 46 20.31 -14.11 -3.47
CA ILE A 46 20.43 -15.41 -2.79
C ILE A 46 19.63 -15.42 -1.47
N PRO A 47 19.88 -14.52 -0.50
CA PRO A 47 19.07 -14.47 0.73
C PRO A 47 17.62 -14.08 0.47
N TYR A 48 17.34 -13.29 -0.58
CA TYR A 48 15.98 -12.96 -0.99
C TYR A 48 15.17 -14.21 -1.37
N PHE A 49 15.70 -15.08 -2.25
CA PHE A 49 15.00 -16.32 -2.62
C PHE A 49 14.88 -17.31 -1.46
N ILE A 50 15.92 -17.41 -0.62
CA ILE A 50 15.88 -18.29 0.57
C ILE A 50 14.76 -17.85 1.53
N SER A 51 14.68 -16.55 1.84
CA SER A 51 13.61 -16.01 2.69
C SER A 51 12.23 -16.11 2.05
N LEU A 52 12.11 -15.93 0.73
CA LEU A 52 10.86 -16.12 0.00
C LEU A 52 10.34 -17.57 0.12
N LEU A 53 11.24 -18.55 -0.06
CA LEU A 53 10.89 -19.97 0.03
C LEU A 53 10.58 -20.41 1.46
N LEU A 54 11.36 -19.95 2.45
CA LEU A 54 11.22 -20.40 3.85
C LEU A 54 10.16 -19.63 4.64
N LEU A 55 9.92 -18.36 4.34
CA LEU A 55 8.97 -17.52 5.09
C LEU A 55 7.80 -17.10 4.22
N GLY A 56 8.06 -16.61 3.01
CA GLY A 56 7.02 -16.11 2.11
C GLY A 56 5.96 -17.16 1.79
N ILE A 57 6.38 -18.28 1.18
CA ILE A 57 5.45 -19.35 0.76
C ILE A 57 4.67 -19.93 1.96
N PRO A 58 5.30 -20.31 3.10
CA PRO A 58 4.56 -20.86 4.23
C PRO A 58 3.55 -19.87 4.84
N ILE A 59 3.91 -18.60 4.96
CA ILE A 59 2.99 -17.58 5.49
C ILE A 59 1.81 -17.38 4.54
N CYS A 60 2.05 -17.29 3.23
CA CYS A 60 0.98 -17.19 2.23
C CYS A 60 0.03 -18.39 2.29
N TRP A 61 0.57 -19.60 2.47
CA TRP A 61 -0.23 -20.81 2.59
C TRP A 61 -1.09 -20.78 3.86
N CYS A 62 -0.50 -20.40 5.01
CA CYS A 62 -1.22 -20.24 6.27
C CYS A 62 -2.39 -19.27 6.14
N GLU A 63 -2.14 -18.07 5.59
CA GLU A 63 -3.17 -17.06 5.37
C GLU A 63 -4.31 -17.56 4.48
N TRP A 64 -3.96 -18.25 3.37
CA TRP A 64 -4.95 -18.81 2.45
C TRP A 64 -5.81 -19.88 3.13
N THR A 65 -5.21 -20.77 3.90
CA THR A 65 -5.94 -21.83 4.62
C THR A 65 -6.87 -21.23 5.69
N LEU A 66 -6.42 -20.19 6.38
CA LEU A 66 -7.19 -19.49 7.40
C LEU A 66 -8.39 -18.75 6.78
N GLY A 67 -8.19 -18.07 5.65
CA GLY A 67 -9.26 -17.41 4.89
C GLY A 67 -10.34 -18.39 4.39
N ARG A 68 -9.94 -19.54 3.85
CA ARG A 68 -10.88 -20.60 3.42
C ARG A 68 -11.64 -21.22 4.59
N TYR A 69 -10.96 -21.44 5.71
CA TYR A 69 -11.59 -21.98 6.92
C TYR A 69 -12.60 -21.01 7.54
N GLY A 70 -12.30 -19.70 7.53
CA GLY A 70 -13.24 -18.65 7.91
C GLY A 70 -14.47 -18.58 6.97
N GLY A 71 -14.22 -18.59 5.66
CA GLY A 71 -15.26 -18.52 4.63
C GLY A 71 -16.23 -19.71 4.65
N THR A 72 -15.74 -20.93 4.92
CA THR A 72 -16.63 -22.11 5.05
C THR A 72 -17.60 -22.04 6.23
N ARG A 73 -17.28 -21.22 7.25
CA ARG A 73 -18.15 -20.99 8.43
C ARG A 73 -19.02 -19.74 8.35
N GLY A 74 -19.04 -19.07 7.19
CA GLY A 74 -19.89 -17.89 6.95
C GLY A 74 -19.32 -16.58 7.49
N PHE A 75 -18.04 -16.56 7.87
CA PHE A 75 -17.36 -15.35 8.33
C PHE A 75 -16.32 -14.90 7.30
N ASN A 76 -16.64 -13.87 6.52
CA ASN A 76 -15.76 -13.32 5.48
C ASN A 76 -14.92 -12.12 5.95
N SER A 77 -15.03 -11.75 7.23
CA SER A 77 -14.32 -10.59 7.80
C SER A 77 -13.27 -11.06 8.81
N ALA A 78 -12.09 -10.42 8.81
CA ALA A 78 -10.99 -10.70 9.75
C ALA A 78 -11.44 -10.92 11.22
N PRO A 79 -12.31 -10.08 11.83
CA PRO A 79 -12.79 -10.31 13.20
C PRO A 79 -13.69 -11.56 13.35
N GLY A 80 -14.39 -11.96 12.30
CA GLY A 80 -15.18 -13.20 12.27
C GLY A 80 -14.30 -14.46 12.19
N ILE A 81 -13.21 -14.40 11.42
CA ILE A 81 -12.23 -15.49 11.30
C ILE A 81 -11.48 -15.69 12.63
N PHE A 82 -11.06 -14.61 13.28
CA PHE A 82 -10.43 -14.66 14.60
C PHE A 82 -11.36 -15.21 15.69
N ARG A 83 -12.66 -14.87 15.65
CA ARG A 83 -13.67 -15.42 16.58
C ARG A 83 -13.83 -16.93 16.41
N VAL A 84 -13.80 -17.42 15.18
CA VAL A 84 -13.89 -18.86 14.85
C VAL A 84 -12.64 -19.63 15.28
N LEU A 85 -11.46 -19.02 15.20
CA LEU A 85 -10.20 -19.69 15.50
C LEU A 85 -9.93 -19.82 17.01
N THR A 86 -10.34 -18.83 17.79
CA THR A 86 -9.93 -18.70 19.21
C THR A 86 -11.06 -18.89 20.22
N HIS A 87 -12.31 -19.01 19.77
CA HIS A 87 -13.50 -19.27 20.60
C HIS A 87 -13.70 -18.34 21.82
N SER A 88 -12.96 -17.23 21.90
CA SER A 88 -12.90 -16.35 23.06
C SER A 88 -13.20 -14.90 22.66
N GLY A 89 -14.10 -14.23 23.39
CA GLY A 89 -14.62 -12.91 23.04
C GLY A 89 -13.57 -11.79 22.93
N LYS A 90 -12.41 -11.96 23.57
CA LYS A 90 -11.29 -10.99 23.56
C LYS A 90 -10.49 -10.97 22.26
N SER A 91 -10.59 -12.02 21.45
CA SER A 91 -9.89 -12.15 20.15
C SER A 91 -10.47 -11.25 19.05
N MET A 92 -11.72 -10.81 19.22
CA MET A 92 -12.38 -9.91 18.28
C MET A 92 -11.63 -8.56 18.14
N TYR A 93 -10.99 -8.08 19.21
CA TYR A 93 -10.20 -6.85 19.19
C TYR A 93 -8.94 -6.97 18.31
N PHE A 94 -8.29 -8.14 18.28
CA PHE A 94 -7.16 -8.40 17.39
C PHE A 94 -7.58 -8.44 15.92
N GLY A 95 -8.78 -8.96 15.63
CA GLY A 95 -9.34 -8.94 14.28
C GLY A 95 -9.72 -7.54 13.78
N VAL A 96 -10.01 -6.60 14.69
CA VAL A 96 -10.22 -5.18 14.33
C VAL A 96 -8.89 -4.50 14.00
N LEU A 97 -7.82 -4.78 14.76
CA LEU A 97 -6.48 -4.28 14.44
C LEU A 97 -6.01 -4.77 13.05
N ALA A 98 -6.35 -6.00 12.67
CA ALA A 98 -6.05 -6.53 11.34
C ALA A 98 -6.71 -5.74 10.19
N ILE A 99 -7.77 -4.96 10.45
CA ILE A 99 -8.40 -4.07 9.46
C ILE A 99 -7.81 -2.66 9.53
N ILE A 100 -7.54 -2.15 10.75
CA ILE A 100 -7.02 -0.79 10.95
C ILE A 100 -5.62 -0.64 10.36
N VAL A 101 -4.74 -1.63 10.54
CA VAL A 101 -3.36 -1.56 10.04
C VAL A 101 -3.30 -1.37 8.51
N PRO A 102 -3.93 -2.22 7.68
CA PRO A 102 -3.91 -2.01 6.24
C PRO A 102 -4.67 -0.74 5.80
N LEU A 103 -5.68 -0.29 6.54
CA LEU A 103 -6.38 0.97 6.27
C LEU A 103 -5.43 2.17 6.38
N VAL A 104 -4.63 2.24 7.45
CA VAL A 104 -3.65 3.33 7.65
C VAL A 104 -2.58 3.31 6.56
N ILE A 105 -2.11 2.10 6.20
CA ILE A 105 -1.14 1.94 5.10
C ILE A 105 -1.78 2.41 3.78
N TYR A 106 -3.02 2.03 3.51
CA TYR A 106 -3.73 2.43 2.29
C TYR A 106 -3.84 3.95 2.16
N MET A 107 -4.13 4.68 3.25
CA MET A 107 -4.19 6.15 3.23
C MET A 107 -2.87 6.77 2.77
N TYR A 108 -1.73 6.24 3.23
CA TYR A 108 -0.41 6.68 2.77
C TYR A 108 -0.16 6.31 1.30
N TYR A 109 -0.55 5.12 0.88
CA TYR A 109 -0.36 4.66 -0.51
C TYR A 109 -1.16 5.49 -1.51
N VAL A 110 -2.43 5.81 -1.22
CA VAL A 110 -3.28 6.65 -2.08
C VAL A 110 -2.65 8.02 -2.31
N PHE A 111 -2.00 8.58 -1.29
CA PHE A 111 -1.29 9.85 -1.43
C PHE A 111 -0.12 9.76 -2.41
N ILE A 112 0.71 8.71 -2.32
CA ILE A 112 1.79 8.48 -3.29
C ILE A 112 1.24 8.25 -4.70
N GLU A 113 0.16 7.47 -4.85
CA GLU A 113 -0.47 7.23 -6.15
C GLU A 113 -1.02 8.51 -6.77
N SER A 114 -1.56 9.43 -5.97
CA SER A 114 -2.03 10.73 -6.45
C SER A 114 -0.91 11.56 -7.06
N TRP A 115 0.30 11.50 -6.49
CA TRP A 115 1.47 12.16 -7.07
C TRP A 115 1.87 11.51 -8.38
N CYS A 116 1.94 10.17 -8.44
CA CYS A 116 2.24 9.46 -9.69
C CYS A 116 1.24 9.78 -10.79
N LEU A 117 -0.06 9.85 -10.46
CA LEU A 117 -1.11 10.18 -11.41
C LEU A 117 -1.00 11.62 -11.91
N ALA A 118 -0.72 12.57 -11.02
CA ALA A 118 -0.49 13.96 -11.39
C ALA A 118 0.74 14.09 -12.30
N TYR A 119 1.85 13.41 -12.01
CA TYR A 119 3.02 13.35 -12.89
C TYR A 119 2.69 12.78 -14.27
N ALA A 120 1.90 11.71 -14.32
CA ALA A 120 1.43 11.14 -15.58
C ALA A 120 0.56 12.14 -16.36
N TRP A 121 -0.30 12.89 -15.67
CA TRP A 121 -1.10 13.95 -16.27
C TRP A 121 -0.25 15.09 -16.84
N TYR A 122 0.69 15.64 -16.06
CA TYR A 122 1.59 16.70 -16.53
C TYR A 122 2.46 16.25 -17.71
N TYR A 123 2.82 14.96 -17.76
CA TYR A 123 3.49 14.39 -18.93
C TYR A 123 2.60 14.40 -20.18
N LEU A 124 1.32 14.02 -20.03
CA LEU A 124 0.37 13.98 -21.13
C LEU A 124 0.00 15.37 -21.66
N VAL A 125 -0.12 16.36 -20.77
CA VAL A 125 -0.45 17.75 -21.14
C VAL A 125 0.79 18.52 -21.66
N GLY A 126 1.99 17.99 -21.45
CA GLY A 126 3.23 18.60 -21.93
C GLY A 126 3.71 19.78 -21.09
N GLU A 127 3.21 19.93 -19.86
CA GLU A 127 3.62 20.98 -18.90
C GLU A 127 4.88 20.60 -18.09
N MET A 128 5.56 19.52 -18.49
CA MET A 128 6.81 19.09 -17.88
C MET A 128 7.90 20.15 -18.10
N PRO A 129 8.69 20.49 -17.06
CA PRO A 129 9.87 21.33 -17.21
C PRO A 129 10.78 20.73 -18.27
N SER A 130 11.09 21.50 -19.31
CA SER A 130 12.00 21.10 -20.38
C SER A 130 13.34 21.78 -20.12
N SER A 131 14.38 21.02 -19.77
CA SER A 131 15.74 21.56 -19.73
C SER A 131 16.52 21.13 -20.96
N THR A 132 17.15 22.09 -21.63
CA THR A 132 18.03 21.84 -22.76
C THR A 132 19.44 21.56 -22.24
N GLY A 133 19.65 20.44 -21.52
CA GLY A 133 20.95 20.09 -20.93
C GLY A 133 20.92 19.02 -19.84
N ILE A 134 22.04 18.84 -19.12
CA ILE A 134 22.18 17.96 -17.93
C ILE A 134 21.77 18.72 -16.64
N ASP A 135 21.04 19.83 -16.77
CA ASP A 135 20.60 20.59 -15.60
C ASP A 135 19.34 19.96 -15.02
N THR A 136 19.48 19.38 -13.83
CA THR A 136 18.41 18.72 -13.06
C THR A 136 17.63 19.66 -12.14
N THR A 137 18.11 20.90 -11.98
CA THR A 137 17.52 21.94 -11.13
C THR A 137 16.04 22.24 -11.43
N PRO A 138 15.56 22.36 -12.69
CA PRO A 138 14.15 22.63 -12.95
C PRO A 138 13.21 21.47 -12.57
N TYR A 139 13.70 20.23 -12.59
CA TYR A 139 12.91 19.07 -12.15
C TYR A 139 12.79 19.01 -10.63
N ILE A 140 13.86 19.36 -9.91
CA ILE A 140 13.86 19.42 -8.45
C ILE A 140 12.94 20.53 -7.96
N ASP A 141 13.00 21.71 -8.58
CA ASP A 141 12.15 22.85 -8.22
C ASP A 141 10.66 22.57 -8.50
N PHE A 142 10.36 21.95 -9.65
CA PHE A 142 9.01 21.48 -9.96
C PHE A 142 8.49 20.51 -8.90
N PHE A 143 9.27 19.51 -8.49
CA PHE A 143 8.88 18.58 -7.42
C PHE A 143 8.67 19.30 -6.08
N ALA A 144 9.57 20.21 -5.71
CA ALA A 144 9.47 20.96 -4.46
C ALA A 144 8.20 21.83 -4.40
N ARG A 145 7.81 22.45 -5.51
CA ARG A 145 6.54 23.19 -5.63
C ARG A 145 5.35 22.24 -5.66
N PHE A 146 5.43 21.14 -6.41
CA PHE A 146 4.35 20.16 -6.56
C PHE A 146 3.99 19.47 -5.23
N VAL A 147 4.98 19.14 -4.39
CA VAL A 147 4.77 18.55 -3.06
C VAL A 147 4.44 19.62 -2.01
N GLY A 148 4.50 20.91 -2.37
CA GLY A 148 4.28 22.01 -1.44
C GLY A 148 5.38 22.14 -0.39
N MET A 149 6.61 21.69 -0.67
CA MET A 149 7.73 21.81 0.26
C MET A 149 8.08 23.28 0.58
N ASN A 150 7.75 24.20 -0.33
CA ASN A 150 8.02 25.64 -0.20
C ASN A 150 6.79 26.46 0.20
N GLU A 151 5.59 25.87 0.25
CA GLU A 151 4.35 26.53 0.67
C GLU A 151 4.02 26.03 2.07
N ASN A 152 4.32 26.84 3.09
CA ASN A 152 4.05 26.52 4.49
C ASN A 152 2.59 26.05 4.63
N GLY A 153 2.40 24.85 5.19
CA GLY A 153 1.09 24.21 5.25
C GLY A 153 0.01 25.17 5.76
N PHE A 154 -1.10 25.25 5.02
CA PHE A 154 -2.27 26.09 5.30
C PHE A 154 -2.79 26.01 6.75
N LEU A 155 -2.45 24.94 7.48
CA LEU A 155 -2.77 24.73 8.89
C LEU A 155 -1.91 25.55 9.87
N LEU A 156 -0.67 25.89 9.52
CA LEU A 156 0.23 26.71 10.36
C LEU A 156 0.00 28.21 10.16
N GLU A 157 -0.45 28.62 8.98
CA GLU A 157 -0.77 30.03 8.69
C GLU A 157 -2.06 30.49 9.39
N ALA A 158 -3.07 29.61 9.50
CA ALA A 158 -4.28 29.89 10.26
C ALA A 158 -4.04 30.03 11.78
N ALA A 159 -2.97 29.43 12.29
CA ALA A 159 -2.56 29.53 13.70
C ALA A 159 -1.67 30.76 13.97
N SER A 160 -0.77 31.12 13.04
CA SER A 160 0.09 32.30 13.18
C SER A 160 -0.66 33.62 12.94
N ALA A 161 -1.66 33.63 12.05
CA ALA A 161 -2.45 34.83 11.73
C ALA A 161 -3.37 35.31 12.88
N ARG A 162 -3.76 34.43 13.82
CA ARG A 162 -4.53 34.83 15.02
C ARG A 162 -3.66 35.36 16.17
N GLN A 163 -2.37 35.06 16.18
CA GLN A 163 -1.46 35.43 17.28
C GLN A 163 -0.99 36.90 17.17
N TRP A 164 -1.01 37.49 15.97
CA TRP A 164 -0.46 38.83 15.70
C TRP A 164 -1.50 39.97 15.59
N SER A 165 -2.80 39.69 15.77
CA SER A 165 -3.83 40.75 15.82
C SER A 165 -4.19 41.19 17.25
N SER A 166 -3.40 40.77 18.26
CA SER A 166 -3.67 41.05 19.68
C SER A 166 -2.42 41.52 20.45
N CYS A 167 -1.39 41.98 19.74
CA CYS A 167 -0.29 42.76 20.32
C CYS A 167 -0.22 44.12 19.63
#